data_AF-A0A2P5EP70-F1
#
_entry.id   AF-A0A2P5EP70-F1
#
_cell.length_a   1.000
_cell.length_b   1.000
_cell.length_c   1.000
_cell.angle_alpha   90.00
_cell.angle_beta   90.00
_cell.angle_gamma   90.00
#
_symmetry.space_group_name_H-M   'P 1'
#
loop_
_entity.id
_entity.type
_entity.pdbx_description
1 polymer ?
#
loop_
_entity_poly.entity_id
_entity_poly.type
_entity_poly.pdbx_seq_one_letter_code
_entity_poly.pdbx_strand_id
1 'polypeptide(L)'
;MDRPTKLDYIDIFTKDACGQLLCANAMRMEGYFSSLTTEWLAIDEGLIFTIDCRFQVQLVESDSKDTVAMICSTSGLSLSE
;
A
#
# COMPACT_ATOMS: atom_id res chain seq x y z
N MET A 1 -1.91 -2.97 -22.89
CA MET A 1 -1.73 -3.99 -21.83
C MET A 1 -0.51 -3.59 -21.04
N ASP A 2 -0.67 -3.35 -19.75
CA ASP A 2 0.46 -3.07 -18.86
C ASP A 2 1.33 -4.33 -18.74
N ARG A 3 2.66 -4.19 -18.81
CA ARG A 3 3.55 -5.37 -18.74
C ARG A 3 3.77 -5.73 -17.28
N PRO A 4 3.75 -7.02 -16.89
CA PRO A 4 4.04 -7.40 -15.53
C PRO A 4 5.47 -7.03 -15.16
N THR A 5 5.62 -6.40 -13.99
CA THR A 5 6.88 -5.98 -13.41
C THR A 5 7.37 -7.06 -12.45
N LYS A 6 8.68 -7.31 -12.47
CA LYS A 6 9.31 -8.18 -11.48
C LYS A 6 9.31 -7.45 -10.13
N LEU A 7 8.64 -8.02 -9.15
CA LEU A 7 8.71 -7.60 -7.77
C LEU A 7 9.67 -8.54 -7.04
N ASP A 8 10.60 -7.97 -6.29
CA ASP A 8 11.58 -8.71 -5.49
C ASP A 8 11.37 -8.44 -3.99
N TYR A 9 11.12 -7.17 -3.65
CA TYR A 9 10.88 -6.72 -2.28
C TYR A 9 9.79 -5.66 -2.23
N ILE A 10 9.12 -5.58 -1.08
CA ILE A 10 8.25 -4.49 -0.66
C ILE A 10 8.91 -3.83 0.54
N ASP A 11 9.09 -2.52 0.47
CA ASP A 11 9.59 -1.70 1.57
C ASP A 11 8.42 -0.95 2.23
N ILE A 12 8.31 -1.06 3.55
CA ILE A 12 7.26 -0.45 4.36
C ILE A 12 7.93 0.51 5.35
N PHE A 13 7.41 1.74 5.41
CA PHE A 13 7.85 2.77 6.35
C PHE A 13 6.67 3.24 7.18
N THR A 14 6.76 3.12 8.50
CA THR A 14 5.74 3.66 9.42
C THR A 14 6.30 4.90 10.10
N LYS A 15 5.59 6.01 9.99
CA LYS A 15 5.98 7.31 10.58
C LYS A 15 4.93 7.77 11.59
N ASP A 16 5.36 8.59 12.55
CA ASP A 16 4.45 9.33 13.40
C ASP A 16 3.81 10.52 12.67
N ALA A 17 2.89 11.23 13.35
CA ALA A 17 2.22 12.40 12.80
C ALA A 17 3.16 13.59 12.50
N CYS A 18 4.37 13.59 13.05
CA CYS A 18 5.40 14.59 12.78
C CYS A 18 6.34 14.17 11.63
N GLY A 19 6.12 12.99 11.02
CA GLY A 19 6.94 12.44 9.95
C GLY A 19 8.20 11.71 10.43
N GLN A 20 8.36 11.46 11.74
CA GLN A 20 9.48 10.69 12.26
C GLN A 20 9.27 9.21 12.01
N LEU A 21 10.29 8.51 11.51
CA LEU A 21 10.25 7.07 11.29
C LEU A 21 10.17 6.34 12.64
N LEU A 22 9.11 5.55 12.83
CA LEU A 22 8.91 4.70 14.00
C LEU A 22 9.52 3.31 13.76
N CYS A 23 9.24 2.72 12.60
CA CYS A 23 9.80 1.45 12.17
C CYS A 23 9.77 1.33 10.64
N ALA A 24 10.58 0.41 10.13
CA ALA A 24 10.59 0.03 8.73
C ALA A 24 10.71 -1.49 8.61
N ASN A 25 10.13 -2.04 7.55
CA ASN A 25 10.22 -3.45 7.23
C ASN A 25 10.48 -3.62 5.74
N ALA A 26 11.29 -4.62 5.37
CA ALA A 26 11.51 -5.01 3.99
C ALA A 26 11.13 -6.50 3.86
N MET A 27 10.10 -6.78 3.07
CA MET A 27 9.59 -8.13 2.87
C MET A 27 9.94 -8.61 1.47
N ARG A 28 10.46 -9.83 1.36
CA ARG A 28 10.73 -10.47 0.07
C ARG A 28 9.42 -10.97 -0.52
N MET A 29 9.07 -10.52 -1.72
CA MET A 29 7.87 -10.94 -2.44
C MET A 29 8.22 -11.14 -3.92
N GLU A 30 8.73 -12.33 -4.23
CA GLU A 30 9.21 -12.65 -5.58
C GLU A 30 8.07 -13.04 -6.50
N GLY A 31 7.91 -12.31 -7.59
CA GLY A 31 6.92 -12.64 -8.60
C GLY A 31 6.85 -11.63 -9.74
N TYR A 32 5.97 -11.94 -10.70
CA TYR A 32 5.64 -11.05 -11.80
C TYR A 32 4.21 -10.58 -11.60
N PHE A 33 4.04 -9.30 -11.30
CA PHE A 33 2.74 -8.71 -10.98
C PHE A 33 2.49 -7.50 -11.86
N SER A 34 1.21 -7.14 -12.06
CA SER A 34 0.89 -5.84 -12.67
C SER A 34 1.31 -4.72 -11.72
N SER A 35 1.58 -3.52 -12.24
CA SER A 35 1.94 -2.36 -11.42
C SER A 35 0.89 -2.11 -10.32
N LEU A 36 -0.40 -2.14 -10.67
CA LEU A 36 -1.50 -1.98 -9.73
C LEU A 36 -1.53 -3.07 -8.65
N THR A 37 -1.25 -4.32 -9.03
CA THR A 37 -1.20 -5.44 -8.08
C THR A 37 -0.03 -5.29 -7.11
N THR A 38 1.15 -4.86 -7.59
CA THR A 38 2.32 -4.60 -6.76
C THR A 38 2.02 -3.55 -5.68
N GLU A 39 1.41 -2.43 -6.07
CA GLU A 39 1.05 -1.35 -5.13
C GLU A 39 0.01 -1.81 -4.10
N TRP A 40 -0.97 -2.61 -4.53
CA TRP A 40 -1.99 -3.13 -3.63
C TRP A 40 -1.41 -4.12 -2.61
N LEU A 41 -0.52 -5.01 -3.04
CA LEU A 41 0.20 -5.92 -2.16
C LEU A 41 1.09 -5.15 -1.16
N ALA A 42 1.74 -4.07 -1.60
CA ALA A 42 2.54 -3.23 -0.72
C ALA A 42 1.71 -2.58 0.40
N ILE A 43 0.50 -2.11 0.07
CA ILE A 43 -0.43 -1.55 1.06
C ILE A 43 -0.94 -2.63 2.02
N ASP A 44 -1.34 -3.79 1.51
CA ASP A 44 -1.85 -4.90 2.33
C ASP A 44 -0.81 -5.39 3.35
N GLU A 45 0.40 -5.70 2.89
CA GLU A 45 1.52 -6.09 3.76
C GLU A 45 1.91 -4.98 4.74
N GLY A 46 1.87 -3.72 4.30
CA GLY A 46 2.07 -2.56 5.16
C GLY A 46 1.07 -2.50 6.31
N LEU A 47 -0.21 -2.74 6.03
CA LEU A 47 -1.27 -2.74 7.04
C LEU A 47 -1.11 -3.92 8.01
N ILE A 48 -0.84 -5.13 7.51
CA ILE A 48 -0.57 -6.31 8.35
C ILE A 48 0.58 -6.02 9.32
N PHE A 49 1.70 -5.48 8.80
CA PHE A 49 2.85 -5.13 9.62
C PHE A 49 2.53 -4.11 10.71
N THR A 50 1.71 -3.09 10.41
CA THR A 50 1.31 -2.10 11.42
C THR A 50 0.39 -2.68 12.51
N ILE A 51 -0.46 -3.67 12.16
CA ILE A 51 -1.29 -4.41 13.12
C ILE A 51 -0.41 -5.21 14.09
N ASP A 52 0.61 -5.91 13.57
CA ASP A 52 1.57 -6.67 14.37
C ASP A 52 2.36 -5.76 15.31
N CYS A 53 2.69 -4.55 14.86
CA CYS A 53 3.32 -3.51 15.65
C CYS A 53 2.37 -2.78 16.62
N ARG A 54 1.07 -3.12 16.64
CA ARG A 54 0.03 -2.50 17.48
C ARG A 54 -0.16 -1.00 17.22
N PHE A 55 0.10 -0.54 16.00
CA PHE A 55 -0.17 0.83 15.60
C PHE A 55 -1.59 0.98 15.04
N GLN A 56 -2.20 2.13 15.33
CA GLN A 56 -3.43 2.54 14.65
C GLN A 56 -3.06 3.40 13.45
N VAL A 57 -3.27 2.88 12.24
CA VAL A 57 -3.00 3.61 10.99
C VAL A 57 -4.09 4.66 10.78
N GLN A 58 -3.67 5.92 10.59
CA GLN A 58 -4.57 7.03 10.25
C GLN A 58 -4.45 7.46 8.79
N LEU A 59 -3.29 7.23 8.17
CA LEU A 59 -2.97 7.64 6.81
C LEU A 59 -2.09 6.58 6.16
N VAL A 60 -2.39 6.27 4.90
CA VAL A 60 -1.53 5.49 4.01
C VAL A 60 -1.16 6.38 2.83
N GLU A 61 0.14 6.53 2.58
CA GLU A 61 0.66 7.31 1.46
C GLU A 61 0.98 6.36 0.30
N SER A 62 0.50 6.66 -0.90
CA SER A 62 0.86 5.97 -2.15
C SER A 62 1.05 7.02 -3.25
N ASP A 63 2.10 6.87 -4.04
CA ASP A 63 2.38 7.72 -5.20
C ASP A 63 1.64 7.26 -6.47
N SER A 64 1.05 6.06 -6.44
CA SER A 64 0.22 5.52 -7.51
C SER A 64 -1.20 6.10 -7.46
N LYS A 65 -1.49 6.99 -8.43
CA LYS A 65 -2.83 7.56 -8.62
C LYS A 65 -3.90 6.48 -8.85
N ASP A 66 -3.55 5.43 -9.59
CA ASP A 66 -4.48 4.33 -9.90
C ASP A 66 -4.82 3.53 -8.64
N THR A 67 -3.83 3.33 -7.76
CA THR A 67 -4.02 2.66 -6.46
C THR A 67 -4.91 3.49 -5.54
N VAL A 68 -4.62 4.79 -5.42
CA VAL A 68 -5.45 5.71 -4.62
C VAL A 68 -6.88 5.77 -5.17
N ALA A 69 -7.04 5.88 -6.49
CA ALA A 69 -8.35 5.88 -7.14
C ALA A 69 -9.10 4.58 -6.87
N MET A 70 -8.46 3.41 -7.00
CA MET A 70 -9.06 2.11 -6.72
C MET A 70 -9.57 2.03 -5.27
N ILE A 71 -8.71 2.31 -4.28
CA ILE A 71 -9.06 2.23 -2.85
C ILE A 71 -10.18 3.23 -2.49
N CYS A 72 -10.09 4.46 -2.98
CA CYS A 72 -11.10 5.48 -2.72
C CYS A 72 -12.39 5.27 -3.51
N SER A 73 -12.34 4.59 -4.66
CA SER A 73 -13.53 4.29 -5.48
C SER A 73 -14.41 3.20 -4.86
N THR A 74 -13.81 2.28 -4.10
CA THR A 74 -14.55 1.28 -3.31
C THR A 74 -15.34 1.89 -2.13
N SER A 75 -15.16 3.19 -1.86
CA SER A 75 -15.91 3.95 -0.85
C SER A 75 -17.22 4.57 -1.36
N GLY A 76 -17.67 4.27 -2.59
CA GLY A 76 -18.77 5.02 -3.23
C GLY A 76 -19.70 4.24 -4.16
N LEU A 77 -20.49 3.31 -3.62
CA LEU A 77 -21.93 3.33 -3.93
C LEU A 77 -22.47 4.53 -3.12
N SER A 78 -22.85 5.69 -3.65
CA SER A 78 -23.61 6.01 -4.85
C SER A 78 -23.11 7.31 -5.54
N LEU A 79 -22.86 7.27 -6.84
CA LEU A 79 -23.37 8.35 -7.71
C LEU A 79 -24.84 8.01 -7.98
N SER A 80 -25.76 8.66 -7.25
CA SER A 80 -27.09 8.92 -7.79
C SER A 80 -27.09 10.37 -8.24
N GLU A 81 -27.44 10.55 -9.51
CA GLU A 81 -27.65 11.82 -10.21
C GLU A 81 -28.54 12.81 -9.45
#